data_AF-A0A1F8U7Z3-F1
#
_entry.id   AF-A0A1F8U7Z3-F1
#
_cell.length_a   1.000
_cell.length_b   1.000
_cell.length_c   1.000
_cell.angle_alpha   90.00
_cell.angle_beta   90.00
_cell.angle_gamma   90.00
#
_symmetry.space_group_name_H-M   'P 1'
#
loop_
_entity.id
_entity.type
_entity.pdbx_description
1 polymer ?
#
loop_
_entity_poly.entity_id
_entity_poly.type
_entity_poly.pdbx_seq_one_letter_code
_entity_poly.pdbx_strand_id
1 'polypeptide(L)'
;MRGMFLHPRQLREVMANFSQVTRWQAVVTRREHKDYLTLRVVCQPGADISAIPSAAHEAIKFQLEVKSVPEESIPPDAPPIRDERTWE
;
A
#
# COMPACT_ATOMS: atom_id res chain seq x y z
N MET A 1 23.15 -3.03 -9.56
CA MET A 1 21.92 -2.23 -9.73
C MET A 1 21.17 -2.27 -8.40
N ARG A 2 21.10 -1.16 -7.65
CA ARG A 2 20.44 -1.15 -6.33
C ARG A 2 18.92 -1.06 -6.55
N GLY A 3 18.27 -2.21 -6.69
CA GLY A 3 16.81 -2.28 -6.70
C GLY A 3 16.29 -1.77 -5.36
N MET A 4 15.44 -0.74 -5.38
CA MET A 4 14.80 -0.23 -4.18
C MET A 4 13.80 -1.28 -3.69
N PHE A 5 14.07 -1.87 -2.53
CA PHE A 5 13.25 -2.92 -1.92
C PHE A 5 12.19 -2.29 -1.04
N LEU A 6 10.92 -2.39 -1.45
CA LEU A 6 9.81 -2.15 -0.56
C LEU A 6 9.75 -3.30 0.46
N HIS A 7 10.03 -3.02 1.72
CA HIS A 7 9.97 -4.05 2.76
C HIS A 7 8.53 -4.17 3.29
N PRO A 8 7.88 -5.34 3.17
CA PRO A 8 6.52 -5.55 3.67
C PRO A 8 6.38 -5.32 5.17
N ARG A 9 7.50 -5.42 5.90
CA ARG A 9 7.55 -5.15 7.33
C ARG A 9 7.17 -3.70 7.67
N GLN A 10 7.69 -2.71 6.93
CA GLN A 10 7.41 -1.29 7.19
C GLN A 10 5.93 -0.97 7.00
N LEU A 11 5.34 -1.44 5.89
CA LEU A 11 3.90 -1.32 5.64
C LEU A 11 3.09 -2.00 6.73
N ARG A 12 3.45 -3.24 7.11
CA ARG A 12 2.74 -3.97 8.15
C ARG A 12 2.77 -3.23 9.49
N GLU A 13 3.91 -2.65 9.87
CA GLU A 13 4.04 -1.86 11.10
C GLU A 13 3.15 -0.61 11.06
N VAL A 14 3.10 0.11 9.93
CA VAL A 14 2.17 1.24 9.76
C VAL A 14 0.73 0.77 9.88
N MET A 15 0.34 -0.26 9.12
CA MET A 15 -1.02 -0.78 9.07
C MET A 15 -1.48 -1.38 10.41
N ALA A 16 -0.56 -1.89 11.23
CA ALA A 16 -0.87 -2.38 12.57
C ALA A 16 -1.40 -1.30 13.51
N ASN A 17 -1.11 -0.01 13.23
CA ASN A 17 -1.68 1.11 13.99
C ASN A 17 -3.12 1.44 13.59
N PHE A 18 -3.62 0.88 12.50
CA PHE A 18 -4.95 1.14 11.95
C PHE A 18 -5.83 -0.09 12.08
N SER A 19 -6.37 -0.32 13.28
CA SER A 19 -7.28 -1.45 13.56
C SER A 19 -8.58 -1.41 12.76
N GLN A 20 -8.95 -0.26 12.21
CA GLN A 20 -10.08 -0.12 11.29
C GLN A 20 -9.86 -0.79 9.93
N VAL A 21 -8.61 -1.11 9.58
CA VAL A 21 -8.23 -1.76 8.33
C VAL A 21 -8.25 -3.27 8.51
N THR A 22 -9.14 -3.95 7.80
CA THR A 22 -9.26 -5.41 7.87
C THR A 22 -8.30 -6.10 6.91
N ARG A 23 -8.06 -5.52 5.73
CA ARG A 23 -7.10 -6.03 4.72
C ARG A 23 -6.42 -4.87 4.00
N TRP A 24 -5.22 -5.13 3.51
CA TRP A 24 -4.49 -4.16 2.70
C TRP A 24 -3.60 -4.83 1.67
N GLN A 25 -3.32 -4.12 0.59
CA GLN A 25 -2.41 -4.54 -0.47
C GLN A 25 -1.71 -3.32 -1.05
N ALA A 26 -0.38 -3.35 -1.06
CA ALA A 26 0.43 -2.35 -1.74
C ALA A 26 0.73 -2.80 -3.17
N VAL A 27 0.39 -1.99 -4.15
CA VAL A 27 0.69 -2.24 -5.57
C VAL A 27 1.74 -1.23 -6.01
N VAL A 28 2.92 -1.71 -6.38
CA VAL A 28 4.01 -0.86 -6.85
C VAL A 28 4.01 -0.88 -8.37
N THR A 29 3.87 0.28 -8.98
CA THR A 29 3.94 0.48 -10.43
C THR A 29 5.04 1.47 -10.75
N ARG A 30 5.57 1.43 -11.97
CA ARG A 30 6.52 2.41 -12.47
C ARG A 30 5.93 3.09 -13.69
N ARG A 31 5.89 4.42 -13.68
CA ARG A 31 5.40 5.23 -14.78
C ARG A 31 6.32 6.43 -14.99
N GLU A 32 6.75 6.67 -16.23
CA GLU A 32 7.56 7.84 -16.61
C GLU A 32 8.80 8.02 -15.71
N HIS A 33 9.54 6.93 -15.45
CA HIS A 33 10.71 6.87 -14.56
C HIS A 33 10.46 7.15 -13.07
N LYS A 34 9.20 7.31 -12.65
CA LYS A 34 8.82 7.46 -11.25
C LYS A 34 8.15 6.19 -10.74
N ASP A 35 8.49 5.82 -9.51
CA ASP A 35 7.87 4.70 -8.82
C ASP A 35 6.64 5.21 -8.07
N TYR A 36 5.49 4.62 -8.35
CA TYR A 36 4.20 4.91 -7.73
C TYR A 36 3.76 3.71 -6.88
N LEU A 37 3.28 3.97 -5.67
CA LEU A 37 2.76 2.94 -4.79
C LEU A 37 1.28 3.20 -4.52
N THR A 38 0.40 2.31 -4.96
CA THR A 38 -1.02 2.36 -4.63
C THR A 38 -1.31 1.43 -3.45
N LEU A 39 -1.61 2.01 -2.29
CA LEU A 39 -2.00 1.27 -1.10
C LEU A 39 -3.52 1.11 -1.07
N ARG A 40 -3.98 -0.09 -1.41
CA ARG A 40 -5.39 -0.48 -1.36
C ARG A 40 -5.71 -0.95 0.05
N VAL A 41 -6.69 -0.34 0.69
CA VAL A 41 -7.09 -0.69 2.07
C VAL A 41 -8.57 -1.03 2.11
N VAL A 42 -8.90 -2.11 2.79
CA VAL A 42 -10.28 -2.52 3.09
C VAL A 42 -10.54 -2.11 4.52
N CYS A 43 -11.52 -1.23 4.71
CA CYS A 43 -11.84 -0.70 6.03
C CYS A 43 -13.31 -0.95 6.34
N GLN A 44 -13.65 -0.93 7.62
CA GLN A 44 -15.06 -0.98 8.03
C GLN A 44 -15.84 0.23 7.47
N PRO A 45 -17.15 0.08 7.20
CA PRO A 45 -17.98 1.19 6.76
C PRO A 45 -17.93 2.34 7.78
N GLY A 46 -17.63 3.55 7.31
CA GLY A 46 -17.48 4.75 8.16
C GLY A 46 -16.10 4.90 8.82
N ALA A 47 -15.14 4.03 8.52
CA ALA A 47 -13.77 4.16 8.99
C ALA A 47 -13.04 5.34 8.34
N ASP A 48 -12.31 6.11 9.15
CA ASP A 48 -11.44 7.18 8.64
C ASP A 48 -10.09 6.60 8.18
N ILE A 49 -9.72 6.90 6.95
CA ILE A 49 -8.44 6.50 6.34
C ILE A 49 -7.53 7.69 6.05
N SER A 50 -7.92 8.90 6.45
CA SER A 50 -7.22 10.14 6.10
C SER A 50 -5.81 10.23 6.69
N ALA A 51 -5.58 9.53 7.81
CA ALA A 51 -4.28 9.47 8.49
C ALA A 51 -3.31 8.43 7.89
N ILE A 52 -3.81 7.43 7.16
CA ILE A 52 -3.00 6.36 6.57
C ILE A 52 -1.96 6.89 5.56
N PRO A 53 -2.30 7.78 4.61
CA PRO A 53 -1.34 8.32 3.65
C PRO A 53 -0.13 8.94 4.31
N SER A 54 -0.34 9.77 5.33
CA SER A 54 0.74 10.48 6.03
C SER A 54 1.68 9.50 6.73
N ALA A 55 1.11 8.55 7.50
CA ALA A 55 1.89 7.54 8.21
C ALA A 55 2.66 6.60 7.25
N ALA A 56 2.03 6.19 6.15
CA ALA A 56 2.67 5.38 5.13
C ALA A 56 3.81 6.14 4.43
N HIS A 57 3.66 7.46 4.23
CA HIS A 57 4.64 8.28 3.51
C HIS A 57 5.87 8.57 4.36
N GLU A 58 5.69 8.63 5.69
CA GLU A 58 6.81 8.73 6.62
C GLU A 58 7.65 7.43 6.63
N ALA A 59 6.99 6.27 6.61
CA ALA A 59 7.65 4.98 6.56
C ALA A 59 8.26 4.66 5.19
N ILE A 60 7.60 5.09 4.12
CA ILE A 60 7.92 4.76 2.73
C ILE A 60 8.13 6.06 1.97
N LYS A 61 9.39 6.35 1.63
CA LYS A 61 9.81 7.57 0.90
C LYS A 61 9.43 7.52 -0.60
N PHE A 62 8.24 7.05 -0.94
CA PHE A 62 7.72 6.95 -2.31
C PHE A 62 6.47 7.82 -2.47
N GLN A 63 6.15 8.15 -3.73
CA GLN A 63 4.84 8.68 -4.08
C GLN A 63 3.81 7.58 -3.88
N LEU A 64 3.08 7.64 -2.77
CA LEU A 64 2.03 6.69 -2.47
C LEU A 64 0.64 7.32 -2.52
N GLU A 65 -0.31 6.52 -2.96
CA GLU A 65 -1.72 6.87 -3.04
C GLU A 65 -2.51 5.83 -2.26
N VAL A 66 -3.28 6.25 -1.25
CA VAL A 66 -4.14 5.34 -0.49
C VAL A 66 -5.54 5.37 -1.06
N LYS A 67 -6.10 4.18 -1.32
CA LYS A 67 -7.48 4.01 -1.81
C LYS A 67 -8.24 3.02 -0.94
N SER A 68 -9.40 3.44 -0.44
CA SER A 68 -10.36 2.51 0.11
C SER A 68 -10.96 1.68 -1.00
N VAL A 69 -10.93 0.36 -0.84
CA VAL A 69 -11.52 -0.60 -1.77
C VAL A 69 -12.42 -1.56 -1.00
N PRO A 70 -13.45 -2.13 -1.65
CA PRO A 70 -14.27 -3.16 -1.01
C PRO A 70 -13.46 -4.44 -0.74
N GLU A 71 -13.94 -5.29 0.17
CA GLU A 71 -13.22 -6.51 0.53
C GLU A 71 -13.02 -7.49 -0.63
N GLU A 72 -13.96 -7.52 -1.59
CA GLU A 72 -13.89 -8.32 -2.81
C GLU A 72 -12.70 -7.94 -3.71
N SER A 73 -12.20 -6.71 -3.55
CA SER A 73 -11.12 -6.16 -4.36
C SER A 73 -9.74 -6.69 -3.95
N ILE A 74 -9.60 -7.21 -2.72
CA ILE A 74 -8.36 -7.80 -2.21
C ILE A 74 -8.65 -9.24 -1.78
N PRO A 75 -8.26 -10.25 -2.58
CA PRO A 75 -8.48 -11.64 -2.21
C PRO A 75 -7.76 -11.99 -0.90
N PRO A 76 -8.27 -12.96 -0.12
CA PRO A 76 -7.68 -13.33 1.17
C PRO A 76 -6.26 -13.89 1.05
N ASP A 77 -5.92 -14.51 -0.08
CA ASP A 77 -4.59 -15.07 -0.38
C ASP A 77 -3.70 -14.06 -1.15
N ALA A 78 -4.15 -12.81 -1.29
CA ALA A 78 -3.41 -11.81 -2.04
C ALA A 78 -2.07 -11.49 -1.35
N PRO A 79 -0.97 -11.38 -2.11
CA PRO A 79 0.29 -10.96 -1.53
C PRO A 79 0.16 -9.52 -1.00
N PRO A 80 0.78 -9.20 0.16
CA PRO A 80 0.70 -7.87 0.77
C PRO A 80 1.36 -6.80 -0.10
N ILE A 81 2.35 -7.19 -0.91
CA ILE A 81 2.97 -6.34 -1.91
C ILE A 81 2.87 -7.02 -3.27
N ARG A 82 2.34 -6.31 -4.26
CA ARG A 82 2.33 -6.68 -5.66
C ARG A 82 3.25 -5.74 -6.43
N ASP A 83 4.34 -6.27 -6.96
CA ASP A 83 5.28 -5.51 -7.79
C ASP A 83 4.89 -5.68 -9.26
N GLU A 84 4.45 -4.59 -9.88
CA GLU A 84 4.11 -4.50 -11.30
C GLU A 84 5.04 -3.51 -12.02
N ARG A 85 6.27 -3.33 -11.51
CA ARG A 85 7.25 -2.44 -12.15
C ARG A 85 7.81 -3.12 -13.39
N THR A 86 7.52 -2.55 -14.55
CA THR A 86 8.17 -2.91 -15.82
C THR A 86 9.46 -2.11 -16.00
N TRP A 87 10.52 -2.77 -16.48
CA TRP A 87 11.86 -2.19 -16.70
C TRP A 87 12.18 -2.01 -18.19
N GLU A 88 11.16 -1.76 -19.02
CA GLU A 88 11.35 -1.42 -20.43
C GLU A 88 12.07 -0.08 -20.61
#